data_AF-A0A382ZDB8-F1
#
_entry.id   AF-A0A382ZDB8-F1
#
_cell.length_a   1.000
_cell.length_b   1.000
_cell.length_c   1.000
_cell.angle_alpha   90.00
_cell.angle_beta   90.00
_cell.angle_gamma   90.00
#
_symmetry.space_group_name_H-M   'P 1'
#
loop_
_entity.id
_entity.type
_entity.pdbx_description
1 polymer ?
#
loop_
_entity_poly.entity_id
_entity_poly.type
_entity_poly.pdbx_seq_one_letter_code
_entity_poly.pdbx_strand_id
1 'polypeptide(L)'
;DLDVPYGDPNSARVPTSNDMDRDGDGKPDSWPEGWYNANLKKHVWPGALRQGSSNADLESFFVVDDRSNQEFKYYPFPEDSSRLGLGIEIECRYYQWSNPLAEDVIFLIYKVTNKSTKDLNEVVFGMWGDPHIGGPSNWQDDLSYFDEDMNMVYAWDEDGKSDVAGRKPGYFGYIFLESPGDPHDGKDNDGDGMVDESRNNGIDDDGDWDPETDDIGIDGLPNTGDTGEKDGLPTAGNAYDIRQPGEPNFEWTDLDES
;
A
#
# COMPACT_ATOMS: atom_id res chain seq x y z
N ASP A 1 -15.04 -11.56 6.58
CA ASP A 1 -13.86 -10.78 7.00
C ASP A 1 -12.63 -11.67 6.99
N LEU A 2 -12.03 -12.05 5.88
CA LEU A 2 -11.95 -11.46 4.55
C LEU A 2 -12.33 -12.52 3.51
N ASP A 3 -12.99 -12.15 2.42
CA ASP A 3 -13.19 -13.11 1.32
C ASP A 3 -11.87 -13.37 0.56
N VAL A 4 -10.86 -12.50 0.75
CA VAL A 4 -9.53 -12.60 0.12
C VAL A 4 -8.43 -12.66 1.18
N PRO A 5 -7.68 -13.78 1.29
CA PRO A 5 -6.49 -13.86 2.15
C PRO A 5 -5.32 -13.01 1.62
N TYR A 6 -4.47 -12.54 2.54
CA TYR A 6 -3.28 -11.71 2.26
C TYR A 6 -1.94 -12.40 2.48
N GLY A 7 -1.94 -13.67 2.89
CA GLY A 7 -0.73 -14.46 3.09
C GLY A 7 -1.05 -15.95 3.17
N ASP A 8 -0.13 -16.79 2.72
CA ASP A 8 -0.27 -18.24 2.83
C ASP A 8 -0.01 -18.69 4.28
N PRO A 9 -0.98 -19.34 4.95
CA PRO A 9 -0.81 -19.81 6.33
C PRO A 9 0.30 -20.87 6.49
N ASN A 10 0.75 -21.49 5.39
CA ASN A 10 1.85 -22.46 5.38
C ASN A 10 3.20 -21.83 5.06
N SER A 11 3.24 -20.53 4.74
CA SER A 11 4.46 -19.81 4.42
C SER A 11 4.89 -18.91 5.56
N ALA A 12 6.19 -18.94 5.88
CA ALA A 12 6.78 -18.03 6.86
C ALA A 12 7.21 -16.68 6.26
N ARG A 13 6.93 -16.46 4.96
CA ARG A 13 7.38 -15.28 4.22
C ARG A 13 6.20 -14.39 3.86
N VAL A 14 6.45 -13.09 3.89
CA VAL A 14 5.57 -12.10 3.29
C VAL A 14 5.53 -12.32 1.77
N PRO A 15 4.34 -12.24 1.14
CA PRO A 15 4.24 -12.29 -0.32
C PRO A 15 5.11 -11.23 -1.00
N THR A 16 5.81 -11.64 -2.05
CA THR A 16 6.57 -10.73 -2.92
C THR A 16 6.24 -10.98 -4.38
N SER A 17 6.27 -9.91 -5.19
CA SER A 17 5.88 -9.96 -6.61
C SER A 17 6.75 -10.89 -7.44
N ASN A 18 7.97 -11.18 -6.99
CA ASN A 18 8.94 -12.03 -7.67
C ASN A 18 9.18 -13.39 -6.98
N ASP A 19 8.33 -13.80 -6.03
CA ASP A 19 8.46 -15.13 -5.44
C ASP A 19 8.24 -16.22 -6.49
N MET A 20 8.89 -17.35 -6.29
CA MET A 20 8.83 -18.50 -7.18
C MET A 20 7.91 -19.58 -6.62
N ASP A 21 7.24 -20.27 -7.52
CA ASP A 21 6.62 -21.58 -7.28
C ASP A 21 7.73 -22.65 -7.24
N ARG A 22 8.12 -23.08 -6.03
CA ARG A 22 9.23 -24.03 -5.85
C ARG A 22 8.76 -25.48 -5.76
N ASP A 23 7.51 -25.71 -5.38
CA ASP A 23 6.94 -27.05 -5.26
C ASP A 23 6.14 -27.50 -6.49
N GLY A 24 5.90 -26.60 -7.43
CA GLY A 24 5.28 -26.84 -8.73
C GLY A 24 3.76 -26.95 -8.67
N ASP A 25 3.12 -26.35 -7.67
CA ASP A 25 1.67 -26.39 -7.49
C ASP A 25 0.91 -25.36 -8.35
N GLY A 26 1.62 -24.46 -9.04
CA GLY A 26 1.08 -23.39 -9.88
C GLY A 26 0.94 -22.04 -9.18
N LYS A 27 1.36 -21.93 -7.92
CA LYS A 27 1.27 -20.74 -7.07
C LYS A 27 2.64 -20.42 -6.47
N PRO A 28 3.12 -19.17 -6.48
CA PRO A 28 4.32 -18.83 -5.72
C PRO A 28 4.16 -19.13 -4.22
N ASP A 29 5.18 -19.71 -3.58
CA ASP A 29 5.02 -20.33 -2.25
C ASP A 29 4.63 -19.34 -1.12
N SER A 30 4.84 -18.04 -1.30
CA SER A 30 4.39 -17.02 -0.35
C SER A 30 2.97 -16.50 -0.62
N TRP A 31 2.44 -16.73 -1.81
CA TRP A 31 1.14 -16.19 -2.21
C TRP A 31 0.00 -17.05 -1.66
N PRO A 32 -1.10 -16.45 -1.18
CA PRO A 32 -2.26 -17.20 -0.75
C PRO A 32 -3.10 -17.72 -1.94
N GLU A 33 -3.88 -18.77 -1.69
CA GLU A 33 -4.82 -19.34 -2.69
C GLU A 33 -5.87 -18.35 -3.20
N GLY A 34 -6.21 -17.35 -2.39
CA GLY A 34 -7.22 -16.35 -2.74
C GLY A 34 -6.88 -15.48 -3.94
N TRP A 35 -5.62 -15.49 -4.39
CA TRP A 35 -5.15 -14.68 -5.52
C TRP A 35 -5.25 -15.40 -6.88
N TYR A 36 -6.01 -16.50 -6.93
CA TYR A 36 -6.33 -17.18 -8.19
C TYR A 36 -7.29 -16.35 -9.04
N ASN A 37 -6.88 -15.99 -10.26
CA ASN A 37 -7.76 -15.39 -11.26
C ASN A 37 -8.43 -16.50 -12.07
N ALA A 38 -9.76 -16.57 -12.01
CA ALA A 38 -10.56 -17.61 -12.69
C ALA A 38 -10.61 -17.45 -14.22
N ASN A 39 -10.51 -16.23 -14.74
CA ASN A 39 -10.50 -15.94 -16.17
C ASN A 39 -9.18 -16.37 -16.80
N LEU A 40 -8.07 -16.03 -16.14
CA LEU A 40 -6.71 -16.38 -16.56
C LEU A 40 -6.28 -17.80 -16.18
N LYS A 41 -7.01 -18.43 -15.25
CA LYS A 41 -6.78 -19.79 -14.73
C LYS A 41 -5.40 -19.98 -14.09
N LYS A 42 -4.91 -18.96 -13.40
CA LYS A 42 -3.62 -18.94 -12.71
C LYS A 42 -3.66 -18.00 -11.51
N HIS A 43 -2.74 -18.16 -10.57
CA HIS A 43 -2.50 -17.15 -9.54
C HIS A 43 -1.83 -15.93 -10.14
N VAL A 44 -2.29 -14.75 -9.72
CA VAL A 44 -1.87 -13.48 -10.30
C VAL A 44 -1.56 -12.50 -9.17
N TRP A 45 -0.45 -11.77 -9.30
CA TRP A 45 -0.09 -10.74 -8.33
C TRP A 45 -1.18 -9.66 -8.28
N PRO A 46 -1.69 -9.28 -7.10
CA PRO A 46 -2.73 -8.27 -6.97
C PRO A 46 -2.13 -6.86 -7.09
N GLY A 47 -1.61 -6.53 -8.28
CA GLY A 47 -0.99 -5.24 -8.60
C GLY A 47 -1.94 -4.06 -8.35
N ALA A 48 -1.42 -2.95 -7.83
CA ALA A 48 -2.25 -1.79 -7.43
C ALA A 48 -3.02 -1.18 -8.61
N LEU A 49 -2.38 -1.07 -9.78
CA LEU A 49 -2.97 -0.44 -10.96
C LEU A 49 -3.62 -1.44 -11.93
N ARG A 50 -3.20 -2.71 -11.86
CA ARG A 50 -3.71 -3.81 -12.69
C ARG A 50 -3.22 -5.14 -12.15
N GLN A 51 -3.97 -6.20 -12.38
CA GLN A 51 -3.51 -7.53 -12.04
C GLN A 51 -2.23 -7.93 -12.79
N GLY A 52 -1.39 -8.71 -12.12
CA GLY A 52 -0.24 -9.38 -12.72
C GLY A 52 0.96 -8.47 -12.99
N SER A 53 0.91 -7.24 -12.51
CA SER A 53 1.96 -6.25 -12.67
C SER A 53 2.47 -5.77 -11.31
N SER A 54 3.79 -5.65 -11.19
CA SER A 54 4.43 -4.90 -10.11
C SER A 54 4.79 -3.52 -10.64
N ASN A 55 4.64 -2.48 -9.82
CA ASN A 55 5.08 -1.12 -10.17
C ASN A 55 6.57 -0.90 -9.86
N ALA A 56 7.23 -1.91 -9.27
CA ALA A 56 8.64 -1.87 -8.88
C ALA A 56 9.39 -3.18 -9.19
N ASP A 57 10.72 -3.16 -9.07
CA ASP A 57 11.56 -4.36 -9.26
C ASP A 57 11.33 -5.40 -8.16
N LEU A 58 11.07 -4.92 -6.94
CA LEU A 58 10.57 -5.73 -5.84
C LEU A 58 9.40 -5.03 -5.18
N GLU A 59 8.35 -5.80 -4.98
CA GLU A 59 7.19 -5.37 -4.23
C GLU A 59 6.85 -6.42 -3.17
N SER A 60 6.52 -5.97 -1.97
CA SER A 60 5.91 -6.82 -0.94
C SER A 60 4.54 -6.30 -0.56
N PHE A 61 3.63 -7.23 -0.28
CA PHE A 61 2.24 -6.92 0.03
C PHE A 61 1.71 -7.80 1.17
N PHE A 62 1.16 -7.16 2.20
CA PHE A 62 0.62 -7.84 3.39
C PHE A 62 -0.36 -6.95 4.14
N VAL A 63 -1.08 -7.55 5.10
CA VAL A 63 -2.03 -6.84 5.96
C VAL A 63 -1.67 -7.03 7.41
N VAL A 64 -1.79 -5.96 8.19
CA VAL A 64 -1.75 -6.01 9.65
C VAL A 64 -3.13 -5.68 10.20
N ASP A 65 -3.49 -6.36 11.29
CA ASP A 65 -4.83 -6.31 11.88
C ASP A 65 -4.76 -6.26 13.40
N ASP A 66 -5.50 -5.33 14.00
CA ASP A 66 -5.51 -5.18 15.45
C ASP A 66 -6.75 -5.76 16.13
N ARG A 67 -7.75 -6.28 15.40
CA ARG A 67 -9.05 -6.68 15.97
C ARG A 67 -8.92 -7.76 17.04
N SER A 68 -7.90 -8.61 16.93
CA SER A 68 -7.59 -9.66 17.92
C SER A 68 -6.82 -9.17 19.15
N ASN A 69 -6.35 -7.91 19.17
CA ASN A 69 -5.68 -7.34 20.33
C ASN A 69 -6.65 -7.28 21.53
N GLN A 70 -6.15 -7.61 22.71
CA GLN A 70 -6.92 -7.66 23.97
C GLN A 70 -6.26 -6.91 25.13
N GLU A 71 -5.17 -6.17 24.86
CA GLU A 71 -4.44 -5.40 25.86
C GLU A 71 -5.34 -4.39 26.59
N PHE A 72 -6.18 -3.66 25.84
CA PHE A 72 -7.09 -2.65 26.38
C PHE A 72 -8.55 -3.09 26.32
N LYS A 73 -9.38 -2.61 27.26
CA LYS A 73 -10.83 -2.88 27.28
C LYS A 73 -11.58 -1.82 26.45
N TYR A 74 -11.43 -1.93 25.14
CA TYR A 74 -12.18 -1.17 24.15
C TYR A 74 -13.10 -2.14 23.40
N TYR A 75 -14.36 -1.77 23.15
CA TYR A 75 -15.36 -2.68 22.55
C TYR A 75 -15.96 -2.06 21.29
N PRO A 76 -15.25 -2.04 20.16
CA PRO A 76 -15.73 -1.40 18.94
C PRO A 76 -16.64 -2.28 18.08
N PHE A 77 -16.78 -3.56 18.41
CA PHE A 77 -17.66 -4.51 17.74
C PHE A 77 -18.80 -4.92 18.69
N PRO A 78 -20.00 -4.28 18.62
CA PRO A 78 -21.12 -4.61 19.51
C PRO A 78 -21.57 -6.09 19.44
N GLU A 79 -21.42 -6.70 18.26
CA GLU A 79 -21.80 -8.09 17.99
C GLU A 79 -20.72 -9.11 18.40
N ASP A 80 -19.48 -8.66 18.66
CA ASP A 80 -18.35 -9.53 19.03
C ASP A 80 -17.45 -8.87 20.07
N SER A 81 -17.82 -9.03 21.35
CA SER A 81 -17.05 -8.52 22.48
C SER A 81 -15.68 -9.18 22.71
N SER A 82 -15.28 -10.16 21.88
CA SER A 82 -13.93 -10.77 21.95
C SER A 82 -12.87 -9.96 21.20
N ARG A 83 -13.30 -9.05 20.31
CA ARG A 83 -12.44 -8.15 19.53
C ARG A 83 -12.29 -6.82 20.25
N LEU A 84 -11.10 -6.53 20.77
CA LEU A 84 -10.85 -5.37 21.62
C LEU A 84 -9.79 -4.38 21.09
N GLY A 85 -9.18 -4.66 19.94
CA GLY A 85 -8.40 -3.67 19.20
C GLY A 85 -9.26 -2.50 18.76
N LEU A 86 -8.66 -1.44 18.23
CA LEU A 86 -9.36 -0.28 17.72
C LEU A 86 -10.30 -0.61 16.56
N GLY A 87 -10.04 -1.74 15.86
CA GLY A 87 -10.78 -2.15 14.68
C GLY A 87 -10.09 -1.72 13.39
N ILE A 88 -8.77 -1.49 13.45
CA ILE A 88 -7.97 -1.02 12.33
C ILE A 88 -7.35 -2.21 11.60
N GLU A 89 -7.52 -2.20 10.29
CA GLU A 89 -6.79 -3.03 9.33
C GLU A 89 -5.94 -2.11 8.46
N ILE A 90 -4.68 -2.48 8.23
CA ILE A 90 -3.77 -1.72 7.36
C ILE A 90 -3.25 -2.65 6.27
N GLU A 91 -3.53 -2.31 5.02
CA GLU A 91 -2.86 -2.92 3.87
C GLU A 91 -1.54 -2.19 3.61
N CYS A 92 -0.45 -2.95 3.58
CA CYS A 92 0.91 -2.47 3.46
C CYS A 92 1.49 -2.92 2.13
N ARG A 93 1.89 -1.97 1.29
CA ARG A 93 2.48 -2.23 -0.03
C ARG A 93 3.81 -1.50 -0.14
N TYR A 94 4.90 -2.25 -0.20
CA TYR A 94 6.25 -1.70 -0.17
C TYR A 94 6.95 -1.94 -1.50
N TYR A 95 7.57 -0.90 -2.02
CA TYR A 95 8.25 -0.91 -3.31
C TYR A 95 9.73 -0.58 -3.18
N GLN A 96 10.55 -1.25 -3.99
CA GLN A 96 11.95 -0.94 -4.18
C GLN A 96 12.32 -1.10 -5.67
N TRP A 97 13.11 -0.15 -6.16
CA TRP A 97 13.68 -0.18 -7.51
C TRP A 97 15.19 -0.40 -7.45
N SER A 98 15.76 -0.94 -8.51
CA SER A 98 17.21 -1.04 -8.77
C SER A 98 17.74 0.14 -9.60
N ASN A 99 16.87 1.08 -9.96
CA ASN A 99 17.25 2.30 -10.68
C ASN A 99 18.15 3.17 -9.78
N PRO A 100 19.32 3.65 -10.26
CA PRO A 100 20.21 4.49 -9.45
C PRO A 100 19.58 5.76 -8.85
N LEU A 101 18.45 6.21 -9.38
CA LEU A 101 17.71 7.35 -8.82
C LEU A 101 16.85 6.99 -7.60
N ALA A 102 16.61 5.70 -7.34
CA ALA A 102 15.72 5.21 -6.29
C ALA A 102 16.24 3.96 -5.54
N GLU A 103 17.46 3.47 -5.85
CA GLU A 103 17.99 2.21 -5.31
C GLU A 103 18.22 2.22 -3.79
N ASP A 104 18.41 3.41 -3.22
CA ASP A 104 18.58 3.65 -1.79
C ASP A 104 17.27 4.12 -1.10
N VAL A 105 16.12 3.94 -1.74
CA VAL A 105 14.80 4.37 -1.22
C VAL A 105 13.83 3.19 -1.20
N ILE A 106 13.07 3.09 -0.11
CA ILE A 106 11.92 2.18 -0.02
C ILE A 106 10.67 3.05 0.09
N PHE A 107 9.70 2.79 -0.79
CA PHE A 107 8.41 3.48 -0.77
C PHE A 107 7.41 2.62 -0.02
N LEU A 108 6.69 3.21 0.93
CA LEU A 108 5.74 2.52 1.80
C LEU A 108 4.36 3.13 1.59
N ILE A 109 3.41 2.34 1.10
CA ILE A 109 2.00 2.75 0.95
C ILE A 109 1.17 2.02 2.00
N TYR A 110 0.32 2.79 2.69
CA TYR A 110 -0.58 2.30 3.72
C TYR A 110 -2.03 2.64 3.37
N LYS A 111 -2.86 1.61 3.27
CA LYS A 111 -4.33 1.77 3.21
C LYS A 111 -4.92 1.41 4.56
N VAL A 112 -5.37 2.42 5.31
CA VAL A 112 -5.90 2.25 6.67
C VAL A 112 -7.42 2.20 6.63
N THR A 113 -8.01 1.11 7.12
CA THR A 113 -9.47 0.93 7.16
C THR A 113 -9.96 0.74 8.59
N ASN A 114 -10.96 1.52 9.01
CA ASN A 114 -11.76 1.21 10.20
C ASN A 114 -12.78 0.12 9.85
N LYS A 115 -12.54 -1.11 10.30
CA LYS A 115 -13.43 -2.26 10.12
C LYS A 115 -14.51 -2.35 11.19
N SER A 116 -14.50 -1.46 12.19
CA SER A 116 -15.51 -1.45 13.25
C SER A 116 -16.72 -0.61 12.88
N THR A 117 -17.81 -0.76 13.64
CA THR A 117 -19.01 0.06 13.47
C THR A 117 -18.94 1.38 14.24
N LYS A 118 -17.81 1.68 14.87
CA LYS A 118 -17.64 2.85 15.73
C LYS A 118 -16.63 3.81 15.11
N ASP A 119 -17.07 5.05 14.92
CA ASP A 119 -16.21 6.11 14.40
C ASP A 119 -15.06 6.42 15.36
N LEU A 120 -13.88 6.61 14.77
CA LEU A 120 -12.69 7.07 15.46
C LEU A 120 -12.51 8.56 15.14
N ASN A 121 -12.90 9.42 16.08
CA ASN A 121 -12.96 10.87 15.84
C ASN A 121 -11.64 11.60 16.09
N GLU A 122 -10.74 10.99 16.88
CA GLU A 122 -9.45 11.59 17.27
C GLU A 122 -8.35 10.60 16.89
N VAL A 123 -7.90 10.68 15.64
CA VAL A 123 -6.89 9.78 15.07
C VAL A 123 -5.70 10.59 14.62
N VAL A 124 -4.50 10.11 14.95
CA VAL A 124 -3.24 10.63 14.43
C VAL A 124 -2.54 9.49 13.74
N PHE A 125 -2.16 9.71 12.48
CA PHE A 125 -1.27 8.84 11.75
C PHE A 125 0.15 9.42 11.80
N GLY A 126 1.13 8.57 12.01
CA GLY A 126 2.53 8.99 12.12
C GLY A 126 3.45 7.78 12.20
N MET A 127 4.74 8.05 12.03
CA MET A 127 5.77 7.04 12.01
C MET A 127 6.64 7.15 13.28
N TRP A 128 6.97 6.00 13.85
CA TRP A 128 7.95 5.86 14.92
C TRP A 128 9.12 5.02 14.42
N GLY A 129 10.34 5.53 14.57
CA GLY A 129 11.55 4.89 14.04
C GLY A 129 12.64 4.76 15.12
N ASP A 130 13.41 3.68 15.02
CA ASP A 130 14.58 3.37 15.83
C ASP A 130 15.76 3.06 14.89
N PRO A 131 16.45 4.10 14.36
CA PRO A 131 17.27 3.98 13.15
C PRO A 131 18.63 3.31 13.37
N HIS A 132 19.17 3.29 14.60
CA HIS A 132 20.46 2.68 14.97
C HIS A 132 21.56 2.92 13.93
N ILE A 133 21.85 4.19 13.65
CA ILE A 133 22.89 4.58 12.70
C ILE A 133 24.24 4.07 13.24
N GLY A 134 25.10 3.59 12.33
CA GLY A 134 26.36 2.96 12.73
C GLY A 134 26.23 1.54 13.31
N GLY A 135 25.05 1.11 13.75
CA GLY A 135 24.77 -0.29 14.09
C GLY A 135 24.20 -0.51 15.49
N PRO A 136 23.79 -1.75 15.82
CA PRO A 136 23.08 -2.07 17.06
C PRO A 136 23.90 -1.87 18.35
N SER A 137 25.22 -1.63 18.27
CA SER A 137 26.07 -1.31 19.42
C SER A 137 26.62 0.13 19.43
N ASN A 138 26.25 0.97 18.44
CA ASN A 138 26.72 2.35 18.26
C ASN A 138 25.57 3.38 18.23
N TRP A 139 24.37 3.04 18.68
CA TRP A 139 23.21 3.93 18.58
C TRP A 139 23.21 5.09 19.59
N GLN A 140 24.08 5.07 20.60
CA GLN A 140 24.00 5.99 21.76
C GLN A 140 24.25 7.46 21.40
N ASP A 141 24.90 7.72 20.28
CA ASP A 141 25.20 9.03 19.74
C ASP A 141 24.46 9.32 18.42
N ASP A 142 23.39 8.57 18.15
CA ASP A 142 22.45 8.89 17.09
C ASP A 142 21.72 10.20 17.40
N LEU A 143 21.75 11.11 16.44
CA LEU A 143 21.01 12.36 16.45
C LEU A 143 19.95 12.35 15.36
N SER A 144 18.90 13.15 15.54
CA SER A 144 17.87 13.36 14.53
C SER A 144 17.45 14.83 14.45
N TYR A 145 16.98 15.24 13.27
CA TYR A 145 16.47 16.57 13.01
C TYR A 145 15.34 16.51 11.99
N PHE A 146 14.37 17.42 12.11
CA PHE A 146 13.33 17.63 11.11
C PHE A 146 13.67 18.89 10.32
N ASP A 147 13.95 18.71 9.03
CA ASP A 147 14.18 19.81 8.11
C ASP A 147 12.86 20.20 7.44
N GLU A 148 12.38 21.39 7.77
CA GLU A 148 11.13 21.94 7.26
C GLU A 148 11.20 22.28 5.77
N ASP A 149 12.37 22.67 5.25
CA ASP A 149 12.54 23.04 3.83
C ASP A 149 12.52 21.77 2.94
N MET A 150 13.06 20.66 3.43
CA MET A 150 13.03 19.36 2.75
C MET A 150 11.78 18.52 3.09
N ASN A 151 10.99 18.94 4.08
CA ASN A 151 9.92 18.14 4.69
C ASN A 151 10.38 16.73 5.10
N MET A 152 11.57 16.62 5.70
CA MET A 152 12.22 15.34 5.95
C MET A 152 12.75 15.24 7.38
N VAL A 153 12.45 14.13 8.06
CA VAL A 153 13.18 13.73 9.27
C VAL A 153 14.40 12.94 8.84
N TYR A 154 15.58 13.31 9.33
CA TYR A 154 16.78 12.51 9.11
C TYR A 154 17.54 12.25 10.40
N ALA A 155 18.23 11.11 10.43
CA ALA A 155 19.08 10.67 11.52
C ALA A 155 20.51 10.41 11.05
N TRP A 156 21.47 10.63 11.93
CA TRP A 156 22.89 10.40 11.69
C TRP A 156 23.64 10.07 12.99
N ASP A 157 24.80 9.46 12.84
CA ASP A 157 25.74 9.16 13.93
C ASP A 157 26.67 10.38 14.16
N GLU A 158 26.70 10.91 15.40
CA GLU A 158 27.42 12.16 15.73
C GLU A 158 28.93 12.05 15.49
N ASP A 159 29.55 10.92 15.87
CA ASP A 159 31.00 10.76 15.82
C ASP A 159 31.52 10.10 14.51
N GLY A 160 30.60 9.69 13.65
CA GLY A 160 30.81 9.07 12.35
C GLY A 160 31.37 7.66 12.40
N LYS A 161 31.15 6.90 13.49
CA LYS A 161 31.64 5.52 13.64
C LYS A 161 30.55 4.52 13.39
N SER A 162 30.97 3.31 13.04
CA SER A 162 30.07 2.18 12.94
C SER A 162 30.66 0.97 13.62
N ASP A 163 29.79 0.03 13.97
CA ASP A 163 30.15 -1.33 14.39
C ASP A 163 30.99 -2.05 13.32
N VAL A 164 30.89 -1.62 12.06
CA VAL A 164 31.65 -2.19 10.94
C VAL A 164 32.95 -1.41 10.73
N ALA A 165 34.05 -1.99 11.22
CA ALA A 165 35.38 -1.40 11.10
C ALA A 165 35.70 -0.87 9.69
N GLY A 166 36.06 0.40 9.60
CA GLY A 166 36.43 1.07 8.36
C GLY A 166 35.26 1.55 7.50
N ARG A 167 34.01 1.39 7.95
CA ARG A 167 32.84 2.00 7.31
C ARG A 167 32.36 3.20 8.12
N LYS A 168 32.17 4.32 7.42
CA LYS A 168 31.49 5.49 7.96
C LYS A 168 29.98 5.32 7.74
N PRO A 169 29.13 5.55 8.74
CA PRO A 169 27.68 5.55 8.55
C PRO A 169 27.23 6.62 7.57
N GLY A 170 26.11 6.34 6.90
CA GLY A 170 25.36 7.31 6.11
C GLY A 170 24.33 8.07 6.95
N TYR A 171 23.46 8.78 6.26
CA TYR A 171 22.24 9.35 6.81
C TYR A 171 21.07 8.44 6.51
N PHE A 172 20.08 8.44 7.39
CA PHE A 172 18.81 7.78 7.17
C PHE A 172 17.70 8.81 7.20
N GLY A 173 16.84 8.82 6.19
CA GLY A 173 15.80 9.83 6.03
C GLY A 173 14.41 9.20 5.90
N TYR A 174 13.42 9.95 6.37
CA TYR A 174 12.01 9.67 6.16
C TYR A 174 11.31 10.94 5.68
N ILE A 175 10.55 10.78 4.60
CA ILE A 175 9.72 11.83 4.02
C ILE A 175 8.29 11.31 3.92
N PHE A 176 7.34 12.16 4.29
CA PHE A 176 5.92 11.91 4.06
C PHE A 176 5.55 12.57 2.74
N LEU A 177 5.21 11.77 1.74
CA LEU A 177 5.01 12.24 0.36
C LEU A 177 3.57 12.67 0.11
N GLU A 178 2.61 11.89 0.57
CA GLU A 178 1.20 12.06 0.22
C GLU A 178 0.31 11.55 1.36
N SER A 179 -0.80 12.25 1.57
CA SER A 179 -1.95 11.81 2.35
C SER A 179 -3.18 11.77 1.46
N PRO A 180 -4.23 11.01 1.81
CA PRO A 180 -5.53 11.18 1.14
C PRO A 180 -5.99 12.64 1.19
N GLY A 181 -6.61 13.11 0.11
CA GLY A 181 -7.33 14.39 0.08
C GLY A 181 -8.57 14.40 0.99
N ASP A 182 -9.15 15.59 1.19
CA ASP A 182 -10.43 15.82 1.85
C ASP A 182 -11.50 16.20 0.82
N PRO A 183 -12.23 15.22 0.24
CA PRO A 183 -13.24 15.45 -0.79
C PRO A 183 -14.50 16.19 -0.28
N HIS A 184 -14.51 16.67 0.96
CA HIS A 184 -15.68 17.28 1.59
C HIS A 184 -15.48 18.74 1.98
N ASP A 185 -14.27 19.27 1.83
CA ASP A 185 -13.97 20.64 2.24
C ASP A 185 -13.96 21.65 1.08
N GLY A 186 -13.99 21.14 -0.17
CA GLY A 186 -14.04 21.93 -1.40
C GLY A 186 -12.81 22.79 -1.61
N LYS A 187 -11.64 22.32 -1.17
CA LYS A 187 -10.35 22.94 -1.40
C LYS A 187 -9.44 21.98 -2.16
N ASP A 188 -8.58 22.60 -2.95
CA ASP A 188 -7.37 22.01 -3.53
C ASP A 188 -6.29 22.03 -2.42
N ASN A 189 -6.14 20.90 -1.71
CA ASN A 189 -5.25 20.76 -0.54
C ASN A 189 -3.81 20.41 -0.94
N ASP A 190 -3.59 19.85 -2.13
CA ASP A 190 -2.27 19.44 -2.62
C ASP A 190 -1.66 20.41 -3.66
N GLY A 191 -2.48 21.30 -4.23
CA GLY A 191 -2.09 22.40 -5.11
C GLY A 191 -1.95 22.02 -6.58
N ASP A 192 -2.52 20.89 -7.02
CA ASP A 192 -2.42 20.42 -8.41
C ASP A 192 -3.39 21.13 -9.38
N GLY A 193 -4.40 21.82 -8.83
CA GLY A 193 -5.40 22.59 -9.55
C GLY A 193 -6.79 21.95 -9.61
N MET A 194 -6.98 20.74 -9.07
CA MET A 194 -8.27 20.09 -8.89
C MET A 194 -8.84 20.40 -7.50
N VAL A 195 -10.15 20.68 -7.47
CA VAL A 195 -10.86 21.03 -6.23
C VAL A 195 -11.68 19.85 -5.71
N ASP A 196 -12.04 18.92 -6.60
CA ASP A 196 -12.65 17.67 -6.19
C ASP A 196 -11.54 16.66 -5.95
N GLU A 197 -11.25 16.36 -4.69
CA GLU A 197 -10.21 15.40 -4.29
C GLU A 197 -10.79 13.98 -4.10
N SER A 198 -11.90 13.67 -4.77
CA SER A 198 -12.61 12.41 -4.59
C SER A 198 -12.07 11.32 -5.51
N ARG A 199 -11.55 10.23 -4.93
CA ARG A 199 -11.01 9.11 -5.70
C ARG A 199 -12.01 7.98 -5.99
N ASN A 200 -13.31 8.23 -5.79
CA ASN A 200 -14.34 7.18 -5.87
C ASN A 200 -15.78 7.70 -6.05
N ASN A 201 -15.97 8.78 -6.83
CA ASN A 201 -17.29 9.36 -7.10
C ASN A 201 -17.99 8.78 -8.35
N GLY A 202 -17.34 7.86 -9.08
CA GLY A 202 -17.80 7.29 -10.35
C GLY A 202 -17.74 8.26 -11.54
N ILE A 203 -16.91 9.30 -11.46
CA ILE A 203 -16.62 10.28 -12.50
C ILE A 203 -15.12 10.15 -12.83
N ASP A 204 -14.78 10.47 -14.07
CA ASP A 204 -13.41 10.67 -14.56
C ASP A 204 -13.18 12.18 -14.49
N ASP A 205 -12.56 12.63 -13.39
CA ASP A 205 -12.52 14.04 -13.00
C ASP A 205 -11.57 14.88 -13.88
N ASP A 206 -10.49 14.28 -14.39
CA ASP A 206 -9.52 14.94 -15.26
C ASP A 206 -9.81 14.73 -16.77
N GLY A 207 -10.64 13.75 -17.11
CA GLY A 207 -11.10 13.46 -18.46
C GLY A 207 -10.10 12.69 -19.31
N ASP A 208 -9.15 11.98 -18.71
CA ASP A 208 -8.06 11.29 -19.40
C ASP A 208 -8.33 9.80 -19.68
N TRP A 209 -9.46 9.25 -19.22
CA TRP A 209 -9.91 7.90 -19.57
C TRP A 209 -10.24 7.76 -21.07
N ASP A 210 -9.56 6.85 -21.76
CA ASP A 210 -9.75 6.58 -23.19
C ASP A 210 -10.41 5.20 -23.42
N PRO A 211 -11.66 5.15 -23.96
CA PRO A 211 -12.35 3.88 -24.23
C PRO A 211 -11.62 2.97 -25.23
N GLU A 212 -10.67 3.48 -26.02
CA GLU A 212 -9.89 2.64 -26.94
C GLU A 212 -8.72 1.92 -26.25
N THR A 213 -8.22 2.43 -25.10
CA THR A 213 -7.06 1.87 -24.40
C THR A 213 -7.35 1.35 -23.00
N ASP A 214 -8.34 1.93 -22.32
CA ASP A 214 -8.55 1.75 -20.88
C ASP A 214 -9.79 0.89 -20.58
N ASP A 215 -10.67 0.67 -21.56
CA ASP A 215 -11.83 -0.24 -21.52
C ASP A 215 -11.38 -1.72 -21.57
N ILE A 216 -10.68 -2.14 -20.52
CA ILE A 216 -10.01 -3.45 -20.39
C ILE A 216 -10.54 -4.27 -19.20
N GLY A 217 -11.60 -3.80 -18.54
CA GLY A 217 -12.27 -4.50 -17.46
C GLY A 217 -11.67 -4.27 -16.07
N ILE A 218 -12.44 -4.67 -15.06
CA ILE A 218 -12.20 -4.43 -13.63
C ILE A 218 -10.91 -5.08 -13.10
N ASP A 219 -10.36 -6.09 -13.76
CA ASP A 219 -9.07 -6.70 -13.42
C ASP A 219 -7.86 -5.95 -14.03
N GLY A 220 -8.10 -4.93 -14.85
CA GLY A 220 -7.10 -4.10 -15.50
C GLY A 220 -6.31 -4.85 -16.58
N LEU A 221 -6.86 -5.94 -17.14
CA LEU A 221 -6.19 -6.77 -18.14
C LEU A 221 -7.07 -7.01 -19.38
N PRO A 222 -6.55 -6.72 -20.59
CA PRO A 222 -7.34 -6.90 -21.79
C PRO A 222 -7.53 -8.39 -22.12
N ASN A 223 -8.68 -8.72 -22.71
CA ASN A 223 -9.07 -10.04 -23.21
C ASN A 223 -9.20 -11.12 -22.12
N THR A 224 -9.60 -10.73 -20.91
CA THR A 224 -9.95 -11.66 -19.83
C THR A 224 -11.43 -12.03 -19.86
N GLY A 225 -12.28 -11.19 -20.46
CA GLY A 225 -13.73 -11.33 -20.51
C GLY A 225 -14.39 -11.09 -19.15
N ASP A 226 -13.76 -10.29 -18.31
CA ASP A 226 -14.27 -9.88 -17.02
C ASP A 226 -15.30 -8.75 -17.14
N THR A 227 -15.71 -8.17 -16.00
CA THR A 227 -16.75 -7.13 -15.98
C THR A 227 -16.14 -5.80 -16.36
N GLY A 228 -16.82 -5.03 -17.21
CA GLY A 228 -16.35 -3.74 -17.72
C GLY A 228 -15.76 -3.82 -19.13
N GLU A 229 -15.09 -4.92 -19.48
CA GLU A 229 -14.34 -4.99 -20.73
C GLU A 229 -15.21 -4.79 -22.00
N LYS A 230 -14.81 -3.82 -22.82
CA LYS A 230 -15.36 -3.45 -24.14
C LYS A 230 -16.82 -3.02 -24.10
N ASP A 231 -17.25 -2.39 -23.01
CA ASP A 231 -18.61 -1.87 -22.89
C ASP A 231 -18.75 -0.35 -23.19
N GLY A 232 -17.61 0.33 -23.35
CA GLY A 232 -17.50 1.75 -23.66
C GLY A 232 -17.78 2.68 -22.49
N LEU A 233 -17.77 2.16 -21.25
CA LEU A 233 -17.94 2.91 -20.02
C LEU A 233 -16.79 2.59 -19.04
N PRO A 234 -16.31 3.59 -18.28
CA PRO A 234 -15.28 3.35 -17.28
C PRO A 234 -15.80 2.44 -16.17
N THR A 235 -14.96 1.50 -15.75
CA THR A 235 -15.27 0.50 -14.73
C THR A 235 -14.39 0.65 -13.51
N ALA A 236 -15.03 1.14 -12.44
CA ALA A 236 -14.46 1.28 -11.11
C ALA A 236 -13.98 -0.06 -10.54
N GLY A 237 -12.84 -0.01 -9.85
CA GLY A 237 -12.36 -1.10 -9.03
C GLY A 237 -13.19 -1.32 -7.77
N ASN A 238 -12.77 -2.30 -6.97
CA ASN A 238 -13.29 -2.52 -5.64
C ASN A 238 -12.20 -2.22 -4.61
N ALA A 239 -12.37 -1.11 -3.89
CA ALA A 239 -11.44 -0.69 -2.86
C ALA A 239 -11.20 -1.74 -1.75
N TYR A 240 -12.04 -2.76 -1.62
CA TYR A 240 -11.89 -3.81 -0.61
C TYR A 240 -11.61 -5.20 -1.19
N ASP A 241 -11.40 -5.29 -2.52
CA ASP A 241 -10.96 -6.51 -3.19
C ASP A 241 -9.78 -6.21 -4.10
N ILE A 242 -8.58 -6.55 -3.62
CA ILE A 242 -7.30 -6.38 -4.29
C ILE A 242 -7.19 -7.07 -5.67
N ARG A 243 -8.15 -7.93 -6.03
CA ARG A 243 -8.22 -8.59 -7.33
C ARG A 243 -8.96 -7.72 -8.36
N GLN A 244 -9.58 -6.64 -7.92
CA GLN A 244 -10.40 -5.76 -8.75
C GLN A 244 -9.84 -4.34 -8.66
N PRO A 245 -8.61 -4.09 -9.17
CA PRO A 245 -8.01 -2.77 -9.13
C PRO A 245 -8.88 -1.72 -9.83
N GLY A 246 -9.57 -2.09 -10.92
CA GLY A 246 -10.26 -1.16 -11.81
C GLY A 246 -9.56 -1.04 -13.15
N GLU A 247 -10.19 -0.30 -14.05
CA GLU A 247 -9.59 0.08 -15.34
C GLU A 247 -8.54 1.19 -15.16
N PRO A 248 -7.51 1.29 -16.01
CA PRO A 248 -6.56 2.40 -15.96
C PRO A 248 -7.28 3.75 -16.04
N ASN A 249 -6.66 4.80 -15.47
CA ASN A 249 -7.15 6.17 -15.64
C ASN A 249 -8.62 6.33 -15.18
N PHE A 250 -9.01 5.63 -14.10
CA PHE A 250 -10.32 5.79 -13.50
C PHE A 250 -10.32 5.46 -12.01
N GLU A 251 -10.70 6.42 -11.17
CA GLU A 251 -10.77 6.32 -9.72
C GLU A 251 -9.43 5.88 -9.07
N TRP A 252 -9.38 4.71 -8.43
CA TRP A 252 -8.23 4.28 -7.61
C TRP A 252 -6.97 3.96 -8.41
N THR A 253 -7.13 3.72 -9.71
CA THR A 253 -6.07 3.40 -10.67
C THR A 253 -5.63 4.61 -11.47
N ASP A 254 -6.37 5.71 -11.36
CA ASP A 254 -5.88 7.02 -11.74
C ASP A 254 -5.07 7.65 -10.59
N LEU A 255 -3.87 8.08 -10.93
CA LEU A 255 -2.94 8.71 -10.01
C LEU A 255 -3.14 10.22 -9.96
N ASP A 256 -3.81 10.78 -10.96
CA ASP A 256 -4.04 12.20 -11.16
C ASP A 256 -5.55 12.53 -11.00
N GLU A 257 -6.33 11.68 -10.28
CA GLU A 257 -7.79 11.82 -10.07
C GLU A 257 -8.15 12.85 -8.97
N SER A 258 -7.21 13.22 -8.11
CA SER A 258 -7.49 13.99 -6.89
C SER A 258 -6.30 14.71 -6.31
#